data_AF-A0A7S3T772-F1
#
_entry.id   AF-A0A7S3T772-F1
#
_cell.length_a   1.000
_cell.length_b   1.000
_cell.length_c   1.000
_cell.angle_alpha   90.00
_cell.angle_beta   90.00
_cell.angle_gamma   90.00
#
_symmetry.space_group_name_H-M   'P 1'
#
loop_
_entity.id
_entity.type
_entity.pdbx_description
1 polymer ?
#
loop_
_entity_poly.entity_id
_entity_poly.type
_entity_poly.pdbx_seq_one_letter_code
_entity_poly.pdbx_strand_id
1 'polypeptide(L)'
;SKSDKWCAIAHMMWSLYPEFKGISAMKCLKFVSPGLLFPRLQTEVVRMVRRRMTRYGIPLARFCLSRAAIGLIGFDAFMIKYRITTERVDNSKTYTMAFIVSIAFLNQMLSIVQVPQFAKRRLFIFVFGGEDAFMSVNEETVCRVWLGMLVRRMWAESKALDHSFLWFLVVTLAYSDNEFQQLVLKEHRERE
;
A
#
# COMPACT_ATOMS: atom_id res chain seq x y z
N SER A 1 -22.53 9.43 -9.07
CA SER A 1 -23.37 8.24 -8.79
C SER A 1 -23.29 7.89 -7.30
N LYS A 2 -24.32 7.25 -6.69
CA LYS A 2 -24.23 6.77 -5.29
C LYS A 2 -23.08 5.77 -5.08
N SER A 3 -22.64 5.09 -6.14
CA SER A 3 -21.51 4.15 -6.11
C SER A 3 -20.16 4.83 -5.84
N ASP A 4 -19.94 6.03 -6.39
CA ASP A 4 -18.66 6.73 -6.32
C ASP A 4 -18.30 7.13 -4.88
N LYS A 5 -19.31 7.44 -4.05
CA LYS A 5 -19.13 7.78 -2.64
C LYS A 5 -18.52 6.61 -1.87
N TRP A 6 -19.02 5.40 -2.08
CA TRP A 6 -18.53 4.21 -1.37
C TRP A 6 -17.14 3.78 -1.86
N CYS A 7 -16.88 3.94 -3.16
CA CYS A 7 -15.54 3.73 -3.70
C CYS A 7 -14.52 4.70 -3.08
N ALA A 8 -14.90 5.97 -2.90
CA ALA A 8 -14.04 6.96 -2.24
C ALA A 8 -13.78 6.63 -0.76
N ILE A 9 -14.80 6.19 -0.02
CA ILE A 9 -14.66 5.77 1.38
C ILE A 9 -13.74 4.53 1.48
N ALA A 10 -13.94 3.53 0.62
CA ALA A 10 -13.10 2.34 0.56
C ALA A 10 -11.63 2.71 0.26
N HIS A 11 -11.42 3.59 -0.71
CA HIS A 11 -10.08 4.10 -1.04
C HIS A 11 -9.45 4.84 0.14
N MET A 12 -10.22 5.68 0.85
CA MET A 12 -9.72 6.39 2.02
C MET A 12 -9.31 5.44 3.15
N MET A 13 -10.15 4.46 3.47
CA MET A 13 -9.90 3.54 4.59
C MET A 13 -8.81 2.52 4.32
N TRP A 14 -8.66 2.05 3.07
CA TRP A 14 -7.72 0.98 2.77
C TRP A 14 -6.47 1.41 2.02
N SER A 15 -6.47 2.60 1.42
CA SER A 15 -5.28 3.16 0.74
C SER A 15 -4.69 4.32 1.53
N LEU A 16 -5.49 5.30 1.93
CA LEU A 16 -4.99 6.51 2.60
C LEU A 16 -4.67 6.30 4.08
N TYR A 17 -5.50 5.56 4.83
CA TYR A 17 -5.27 5.34 6.26
C TYR A 17 -3.93 4.63 6.60
N PRO A 18 -3.52 3.57 5.89
CA PRO A 18 -2.18 2.99 6.07
C PRO A 18 -1.05 3.98 5.72
N GLU A 19 -1.30 4.92 4.80
CA GLU A 19 -0.33 5.96 4.45
C GLU A 19 -0.19 6.99 5.58
N PHE A 20 -1.31 7.42 6.18
CA PHE A 20 -1.34 8.34 7.31
C PHE A 20 -0.71 7.79 8.59
N LYS A 21 -0.76 6.47 8.83
CA LYS A 21 -0.16 5.82 10.01
C LYS A 21 1.36 6.01 10.18
N GLY A 22 2.04 6.65 9.23
CA GLY A 22 3.44 7.02 9.44
C GLY A 22 3.92 8.07 8.44
N ILE A 23 3.57 9.34 8.63
CA ILE A 23 4.19 10.39 7.83
C ILE A 23 5.66 10.47 8.26
N SER A 24 6.56 9.97 7.42
CA SER A 24 8.00 10.02 7.63
C SER A 24 8.65 10.28 6.28
N ALA A 25 9.58 11.24 6.22
CA ALA A 25 10.37 11.49 5.01
C ALA A 25 11.13 10.23 4.54
N MET A 26 11.44 9.31 5.45
CA MET A 26 12.02 8.01 5.08
C MET A 26 11.08 7.15 4.22
N LYS A 27 9.76 7.37 4.25
CA LYS A 27 8.82 6.67 3.34
C LYS A 27 9.07 7.01 1.87
N CYS A 28 9.80 8.09 1.57
CA CYS A 28 10.24 8.38 0.20
C CYS A 28 11.14 7.26 -0.37
N LEU A 29 11.87 6.53 0.47
CA LEU A 29 12.64 5.34 0.06
C LEU A 29 11.75 4.22 -0.52
N LYS A 30 10.45 4.18 -0.16
CA LYS A 30 9.48 3.23 -0.74
C LYS A 30 9.42 3.36 -2.27
N PHE A 31 9.61 4.56 -2.82
CA PHE A 31 9.56 4.79 -4.26
C PHE A 31 10.79 4.27 -5.02
N VAL A 32 11.88 3.98 -4.31
CA VAL A 32 13.12 3.41 -4.86
C VAL A 32 13.18 1.89 -4.65
N SER A 33 12.31 1.35 -3.78
CA SER A 33 12.25 -0.09 -3.52
C SER A 33 12.02 -0.88 -4.82
N PRO A 34 12.83 -1.92 -5.09
CA PRO A 34 12.71 -2.75 -6.29
C PRO A 34 11.28 -3.26 -6.53
N GLY A 35 10.58 -3.67 -5.47
CA GLY A 35 9.23 -4.22 -5.56
C GLY A 35 8.18 -3.26 -6.11
N LEU A 36 8.37 -1.94 -6.00
CA LEU A 36 7.47 -0.93 -6.57
C LEU A 36 8.02 -0.32 -7.86
N LEU A 37 9.34 -0.26 -7.98
CA LEU A 37 10.01 0.33 -9.14
C LEU A 37 9.82 -0.55 -10.38
N PHE A 38 10.05 -1.87 -10.27
CA PHE A 38 9.96 -2.78 -11.41
C PHE A 38 8.57 -2.87 -12.05
N PRO A 39 7.47 -3.08 -11.30
CA PRO A 39 6.13 -3.15 -11.89
C PRO A 39 5.72 -1.82 -12.53
N ARG A 40 6.14 -0.68 -11.95
CA ARG A 40 5.86 0.64 -12.52
C ARG A 40 6.67 0.90 -13.78
N LEU A 41 7.94 0.51 -13.78
CA LEU A 41 8.81 0.59 -14.95
C LEU A 41 8.26 -0.27 -16.09
N GLN A 42 7.88 -1.52 -15.83
CA GLN A 42 7.23 -2.39 -16.81
C GLN A 42 5.96 -1.75 -17.37
N THR A 43 5.10 -1.19 -16.51
CA THR A 43 3.86 -0.53 -16.96
C THR A 43 4.14 0.66 -17.87
N GLU A 44 5.11 1.51 -17.52
CA GLU A 44 5.49 2.66 -18.34
C GLU A 44 6.13 2.23 -19.67
N VAL A 45 7.00 1.22 -19.64
CA VAL A 45 7.60 0.65 -20.86
C VAL A 45 6.53 0.07 -21.79
N VAL A 46 5.59 -0.73 -21.27
CA VAL A 46 4.49 -1.29 -22.06
C VAL A 46 3.60 -0.19 -22.65
N ARG A 47 3.29 0.87 -21.88
CA ARG A 47 2.55 2.03 -22.41
C ARG A 47 3.30 2.74 -23.52
N MET A 48 4.61 2.93 -23.39
CA MET A 48 5.44 3.59 -24.40
C MET A 48 5.52 2.77 -25.70
N VAL A 49 5.68 1.45 -25.58
CA VAL A 49 5.68 0.53 -26.72
C VAL A 49 4.33 0.59 -27.44
N ARG A 50 3.21 0.55 -26.70
CA ARG A 50 1.85 0.59 -27.27
C ARG A 50 1.52 1.91 -27.96
N ARG A 51 2.12 3.03 -27.55
CA ARG A 51 1.90 4.36 -28.14
C ARG A 51 2.74 4.68 -29.38
N ARG A 52 3.57 3.75 -29.90
CA ARG A 52 4.50 3.97 -31.03
C ARG A 52 5.27 5.30 -30.92
N MET A 53 5.70 5.66 -29.70
CA MET A 53 6.32 6.95 -29.45
C MET A 53 7.78 6.93 -29.92
N THR A 54 8.15 7.75 -30.91
CA THR A 54 9.48 7.77 -31.54
C THR A 54 10.62 8.29 -30.65
N ARG A 55 10.33 8.79 -29.45
CA ARG A 55 11.33 9.29 -28.48
C ARG A 55 11.16 8.65 -27.09
N TYR A 56 11.66 7.44 -26.94
CA TYR A 56 11.59 6.69 -25.68
C TYR A 56 12.45 7.26 -24.55
N GLY A 57 13.57 7.94 -24.88
CA GLY A 57 14.58 8.34 -23.89
C GLY A 57 14.15 9.44 -22.91
N ILE A 58 13.44 10.47 -23.38
CA ILE A 58 13.05 11.63 -22.54
C ILE A 58 12.08 11.26 -21.41
N PRO A 59 10.95 10.56 -21.66
CA PRO A 59 10.02 10.22 -20.59
C PRO A 59 10.62 9.19 -19.62
N LEU A 60 11.46 8.28 -20.11
CA LEU A 60 12.17 7.32 -19.26
C LEU A 60 13.22 8.02 -18.37
N ALA A 61 14.01 8.93 -18.94
CA ALA A 61 14.98 9.72 -18.19
C ALA A 61 14.30 10.59 -17.14
N ARG A 62 13.17 11.25 -17.47
CA ARG A 62 12.37 12.01 -16.50
C ARG A 62 11.85 11.13 -15.36
N PHE A 63 11.38 9.91 -15.67
CA PHE A 63 10.96 8.95 -14.66
C PHE A 63 12.14 8.57 -13.74
N CYS A 64 13.27 8.16 -14.30
CA CYS A 64 14.46 7.78 -13.55
C CYS A 64 14.99 8.94 -12.67
N LEU A 65 15.13 10.14 -13.23
CA LEU A 65 15.60 11.32 -12.51
C LEU A 65 14.65 11.71 -11.36
N SER A 66 13.34 11.66 -11.58
CA SER A 66 12.37 11.95 -10.52
C SER A 66 12.47 10.95 -9.36
N ARG A 67 12.73 9.67 -9.66
CA ARG A 67 12.90 8.63 -8.64
C ARG A 67 14.25 8.73 -7.94
N ALA A 68 15.31 9.08 -8.66
CA ALA A 68 16.62 9.34 -8.08
C ALA A 68 16.56 10.53 -7.10
N ALA A 69 15.93 11.64 -7.48
CA ALA A 69 15.76 12.80 -6.61
C ALA A 69 14.99 12.47 -5.32
N ILE A 70 13.85 11.77 -5.44
CA ILE A 70 13.07 11.31 -4.27
C ILE A 70 13.89 10.32 -3.43
N GLY A 71 14.71 9.49 -4.06
CA GLY A 71 15.61 8.55 -3.41
C GLY A 71 16.68 9.23 -2.57
N LEU A 72 17.32 10.28 -3.11
CA LEU A 72 18.30 11.08 -2.39
C LEU A 72 17.68 11.75 -1.16
N ILE A 73 16.49 12.33 -1.29
CA ILE A 73 15.77 12.93 -0.15
C ILE A 73 15.44 11.88 0.91
N GLY A 74 14.96 10.71 0.49
CA GLY A 74 14.66 9.61 1.41
C GLY A 74 15.91 9.07 2.11
N PHE A 75 17.03 8.99 1.39
CA PHE A 75 18.32 8.55 1.92
C PHE A 75 18.90 9.56 2.91
N ASP A 76 18.83 10.85 2.61
CA ASP A 76 19.26 11.91 3.52
C ASP A 76 18.46 11.88 4.84
N ALA A 77 17.13 11.77 4.74
CA ALA A 77 16.27 11.59 5.92
C ALA A 77 16.62 10.32 6.73
N PHE A 78 17.00 9.24 6.05
CA PHE A 78 17.50 8.03 6.70
C PHE A 78 18.83 8.26 7.43
N MET A 79 19.79 8.93 6.79
CA MET A 79 21.09 9.25 7.39
C MET A 79 20.96 10.11 8.65
N ILE A 80 20.07 11.11 8.63
CA ILE A 80 19.77 11.94 9.81
C ILE A 80 19.24 11.08 10.96
N LYS A 81 18.24 10.21 10.69
CA LYS A 81 17.70 9.31 11.71
C LYS A 81 18.70 8.28 12.22
N TYR A 82 19.57 7.78 11.33
CA TYR A 82 20.64 6.87 11.68
C TYR A 82 21.61 7.55 12.65
N ARG A 83 22.09 8.75 12.31
CA ARG A 83 22.98 9.53 13.19
C ARG A 83 22.37 9.77 14.57
N ILE A 84 21.11 10.20 14.63
CA ILE A 84 20.40 10.41 15.91
C ILE A 84 20.28 9.11 16.71
N THR A 85 20.04 7.98 16.04
CA THR A 85 19.98 6.67 16.70
C THR A 85 21.34 6.28 17.26
N THR A 86 22.41 6.40 16.47
CA THR A 86 23.78 6.08 16.89
C THR A 86 24.21 6.95 18.05
N GLU A 87 23.97 8.26 18.01
CA GLU A 87 24.28 9.17 19.12
C GLU A 87 23.53 8.79 20.41
N ARG A 88 22.27 8.33 20.31
CA ARG A 88 21.51 7.84 21.47
C ARG A 88 22.03 6.50 22.00
N VAL A 89 22.54 5.64 21.12
CA VAL A 89 23.16 4.37 21.50
C VAL A 89 24.48 4.62 22.21
N ASP A 90 25.34 5.47 21.65
CA ASP A 90 26.65 5.80 22.22
C ASP A 90 26.55 6.54 23.56
N ASN A 91 25.55 7.43 23.70
CA ASN A 91 25.31 8.15 24.96
C ASN A 91 24.50 7.34 25.99
N SER A 92 24.06 6.11 25.65
CA SER A 92 23.28 5.30 26.59
C SER A 92 24.18 4.68 27.64
N LYS A 93 23.89 4.93 28.92
CA LYS A 93 24.62 4.35 30.05
C LYS A 93 24.35 2.85 30.24
N THR A 94 23.32 2.33 29.59
CA THR A 94 22.83 0.96 29.78
C THR A 94 22.63 0.28 28.44
N TYR A 95 23.24 -0.89 28.26
CA TYR A 95 23.11 -1.73 27.05
C TYR A 95 21.65 -2.04 26.67
N THR A 96 20.75 -2.15 27.65
CA THR A 96 19.32 -2.40 27.40
C THR A 96 18.64 -1.24 26.68
N MET A 97 18.98 0.01 27.00
CA MET A 97 18.42 1.18 26.32
C MET A 97 18.95 1.29 24.89
N ALA A 98 20.25 1.07 24.68
CA ALA A 98 20.85 0.98 23.35
C ALA A 98 20.14 -0.07 22.47
N PHE A 99 19.87 -1.25 23.03
CA PHE A 99 19.17 -2.34 22.35
C PHE A 99 17.72 -1.95 21.99
N ILE A 100 16.96 -1.37 22.93
CA ILE A 100 15.57 -0.94 22.69
C ILE A 100 15.51 0.13 21.60
N VAL A 101 16.40 1.12 21.63
CA VAL A 101 16.44 2.19 20.62
C VAL A 101 16.79 1.62 19.23
N SER A 102 17.72 0.67 19.18
CA SER A 102 18.09 -0.02 17.93
C SER A 102 16.94 -0.83 17.35
N ILE A 103 16.21 -1.58 18.20
CA ILE A 103 15.00 -2.31 17.81
C ILE A 103 13.91 -1.34 17.33
N ALA A 104 13.70 -0.23 18.02
CA ALA A 104 12.71 0.77 17.63
C ALA A 104 13.03 1.37 16.26
N PHE A 105 14.30 1.66 15.98
CA PHE A 105 14.77 2.11 14.66
C PHE A 105 14.58 1.02 13.58
N LEU A 106 14.91 -0.24 13.88
CA LEU A 106 14.68 -1.36 12.97
C LEU A 106 13.19 -1.52 12.65
N ASN A 107 12.31 -1.44 13.66
CA ASN A 107 10.87 -1.51 13.47
C ASN A 107 10.35 -0.35 12.62
N GLN A 108 10.87 0.87 12.81
CA GLN A 108 10.57 2.00 11.92
C GLN A 108 11.00 1.72 10.48
N MET A 109 12.15 1.05 10.29
CA MET A 109 12.66 0.71 8.97
C MET A 109 11.83 -0.36 8.26
N LEU A 110 11.45 -1.42 8.98
CA LEU A 110 10.55 -2.46 8.49
C LEU A 110 9.17 -1.89 8.16
N SER A 111 8.67 -0.93 8.93
CA SER A 111 7.40 -0.25 8.67
C SER A 111 7.39 0.56 7.36
N ILE A 112 8.56 0.94 6.85
CA ILE A 112 8.67 1.61 5.53
C ILE A 112 8.35 0.63 4.40
N VAL A 113 8.78 -0.62 4.55
CA VAL A 113 8.46 -1.68 3.61
C VAL A 113 7.02 -2.09 3.88
N GLN A 114 6.09 -1.62 3.05
CA GLN A 114 4.67 -1.94 3.19
C GLN A 114 4.36 -3.36 2.69
N VAL A 115 4.96 -4.36 3.35
CA VAL A 115 4.74 -5.80 3.09
C VAL A 115 3.25 -6.13 2.99
N PRO A 116 2.35 -5.61 3.86
CA PRO A 116 0.91 -5.91 3.76
C PRO A 116 0.29 -5.40 2.45
N GLN A 117 0.70 -4.22 1.97
CA GLN A 117 0.18 -3.71 0.69
C GLN A 117 0.62 -4.55 -0.51
N PHE A 118 1.83 -5.13 -0.46
CA PHE A 118 2.29 -6.03 -1.50
C PHE A 118 1.53 -7.34 -1.50
N ALA A 119 1.31 -7.94 -0.33
CA ALA A 119 0.50 -9.15 -0.19
C ALA A 119 -0.92 -8.92 -0.71
N LYS A 120 -1.58 -7.85 -0.23
CA LYS A 120 -2.89 -7.41 -0.70
C LYS A 120 -2.97 -7.24 -2.22
N ARG A 121 -1.98 -6.56 -2.81
CA ARG A 121 -1.94 -6.34 -4.27
C ARG A 121 -1.81 -7.64 -5.04
N ARG A 122 -0.93 -8.55 -4.59
CA ARG A 122 -0.78 -9.88 -5.21
C ARG A 122 -2.07 -10.69 -5.10
N LEU A 123 -2.73 -10.61 -3.96
CA LEU A 123 -3.99 -11.31 -3.72
C LEU A 123 -5.11 -10.76 -4.63
N PHE A 124 -5.19 -9.45 -4.83
CA PHE A 124 -6.12 -8.88 -5.81
C PHE A 124 -5.77 -9.26 -7.25
N ILE A 125 -4.48 -9.32 -7.63
CA ILE A 125 -4.08 -9.81 -8.96
C ILE A 125 -4.50 -11.27 -9.13
N PHE A 126 -4.34 -12.10 -8.11
CA PHE A 126 -4.76 -13.49 -8.16
C PHE A 126 -6.28 -13.66 -8.37
N VAL A 127 -7.08 -12.81 -7.71
CA VAL A 127 -8.55 -12.92 -7.76
C VAL A 127 -9.15 -12.26 -9.00
N PHE A 128 -8.61 -11.10 -9.41
CA PHE A 128 -9.19 -10.26 -10.46
C PHE A 128 -8.36 -10.16 -11.74
N GLY A 129 -7.11 -10.61 -11.74
CA GLY A 129 -6.18 -10.44 -12.87
C GLY A 129 -6.21 -11.56 -13.92
N GLY A 130 -7.08 -12.56 -13.76
CA GLY A 130 -7.25 -13.65 -14.73
C GLY A 130 -5.98 -14.48 -14.96
N GLU A 131 -5.88 -15.06 -16.16
CA GLU A 131 -4.80 -15.99 -16.56
C GLU A 131 -3.45 -15.28 -16.76
N ASP A 132 -3.46 -14.02 -17.16
CA ASP A 132 -2.26 -13.26 -17.52
C ASP A 132 -1.48 -12.73 -16.30
N ALA A 133 -1.97 -12.96 -15.08
CA ALA A 133 -1.40 -12.46 -13.82
C ALA A 133 -1.12 -10.94 -13.83
N PHE A 134 -1.86 -10.19 -14.65
CA PHE A 134 -1.71 -8.76 -14.83
C PHE A 134 -3.07 -8.08 -14.71
N MET A 135 -3.13 -7.01 -13.92
CA MET A 135 -4.38 -6.27 -13.73
C MET A 135 -4.50 -5.15 -14.75
N SER A 136 -5.42 -5.31 -15.70
CA SER A 136 -5.82 -4.28 -16.64
C SER A 136 -6.58 -3.14 -15.94
N VAL A 137 -6.71 -1.99 -16.62
CA VAL A 137 -7.43 -0.81 -16.07
C VAL A 137 -8.90 -1.14 -15.82
N ASN A 138 -9.50 -2.00 -16.64
CA ASN A 138 -10.88 -2.42 -16.48
C ASN A 138 -11.03 -3.31 -15.25
N GLU A 139 -10.14 -4.28 -15.06
CA GLU A 139 -10.12 -5.16 -13.87
C GLU A 139 -9.84 -4.38 -12.59
N GLU A 140 -8.95 -3.37 -12.64
CA GLU A 140 -8.74 -2.47 -11.51
C GLU A 140 -10.02 -1.69 -11.17
N THR A 141 -10.79 -1.28 -12.18
CA THR A 141 -12.07 -0.60 -11.98
C THR A 141 -13.11 -1.53 -11.36
N VAL A 142 -13.19 -2.78 -11.84
CA VAL A 142 -14.06 -3.82 -11.26
C VAL A 142 -13.69 -4.08 -9.80
N CYS A 143 -12.39 -4.21 -9.49
CA CYS A 143 -11.89 -4.38 -8.13
C CYS A 143 -12.31 -3.21 -7.23
N ARG A 144 -12.16 -1.96 -7.70
CA ARG A 144 -12.59 -0.77 -6.94
C ARG A 144 -14.09 -0.74 -6.69
N VAL A 145 -14.89 -1.08 -7.70
CA VAL A 145 -16.35 -1.15 -7.56
C VAL A 145 -16.74 -2.24 -6.56
N TRP A 146 -16.12 -3.41 -6.64
CA TRP A 146 -16.32 -4.51 -5.69
C TRP A 146 -16.01 -4.07 -4.25
N LEU A 147 -14.86 -3.43 -4.03
CA LEU A 147 -14.47 -2.88 -2.73
C LEU A 147 -15.47 -1.83 -2.23
N GLY A 148 -15.94 -0.95 -3.10
CA GLY A 148 -16.99 0.02 -2.77
C GLY A 148 -18.31 -0.64 -2.38
N MET A 149 -18.71 -1.70 -3.08
CA MET A 149 -19.91 -2.49 -2.74
C MET A 149 -19.76 -3.20 -1.40
N LEU A 150 -18.58 -3.75 -1.10
CA LEU A 150 -18.30 -4.38 0.18
C LEU A 150 -18.45 -3.39 1.34
N VAL A 151 -17.84 -2.21 1.24
CA VAL A 151 -17.97 -1.15 2.27
C VAL A 151 -19.42 -0.70 2.41
N ARG A 152 -20.15 -0.56 1.30
CA ARG A 152 -21.60 -0.24 1.34
C ARG A 152 -22.38 -1.33 2.08
N ARG A 153 -22.04 -2.60 1.90
CA ARG A 153 -22.70 -3.72 2.59
C ARG A 153 -22.37 -3.69 4.08
N MET A 154 -21.11 -3.52 4.45
CA MET A 154 -20.69 -3.37 5.86
C MET A 154 -21.45 -2.23 6.56
N TRP A 155 -21.64 -1.10 5.89
CA TRP A 155 -22.45 0.01 6.42
C TRP A 155 -23.94 -0.32 6.54
N ALA A 156 -24.49 -1.11 5.61
CA ALA A 156 -25.89 -1.53 5.69
C ALA A 156 -26.12 -2.46 6.89
N GLU A 157 -25.22 -3.42 7.13
CA GLU A 157 -25.28 -4.32 8.28
C GLU A 157 -25.06 -3.57 9.60
N SER A 158 -24.21 -2.53 9.62
CA SER A 158 -23.94 -1.78 10.84
C SER A 158 -25.14 -0.99 11.35
N LYS A 159 -26.07 -0.61 10.46
CA LYS A 159 -27.31 0.10 10.84
C LYS A 159 -28.25 -0.73 11.73
N ALA A 160 -28.12 -2.05 11.73
CA ALA A 160 -28.91 -2.93 12.59
C ALA A 160 -28.41 -2.97 14.04
N LEU A 161 -27.27 -2.34 14.34
CA LEU A 161 -26.64 -2.31 15.66
C LEU A 161 -26.75 -0.91 16.31
N ASP A 162 -26.87 -0.86 17.64
CA ASP A 162 -26.96 0.38 18.43
C ASP A 162 -25.77 1.34 18.24
N HIS A 163 -24.59 0.81 17.91
CA HIS A 163 -23.37 1.59 17.66
C HIS A 163 -22.95 1.52 16.19
N SER A 164 -23.84 1.92 15.29
CA SER A 164 -23.70 1.70 13.84
C SER A 164 -22.43 2.30 13.23
N PHE A 165 -21.96 3.45 13.72
CA PHE A 165 -20.76 4.09 13.19
C PHE A 165 -19.46 3.48 13.74
N LEU A 166 -19.38 3.25 15.06
CA LEU A 166 -18.18 2.70 15.70
C LEU A 166 -17.92 1.27 15.23
N TRP A 167 -18.97 0.44 15.18
CA TRP A 167 -18.84 -0.91 14.66
C TRP A 167 -18.35 -0.91 13.21
N PHE A 168 -18.93 -0.08 12.35
CA PHE A 168 -18.49 0.05 10.97
C PHE A 168 -17.03 0.47 10.86
N LEU A 169 -16.60 1.45 11.66
CA LEU A 169 -15.22 1.93 11.66
C LEU A 169 -14.25 0.84 12.13
N VAL A 170 -14.58 0.15 13.22
CA VAL A 170 -13.75 -0.95 13.75
C VAL A 170 -13.63 -2.08 12.72
N VAL A 171 -14.74 -2.54 12.15
CA VAL A 171 -14.74 -3.62 11.16
C VAL A 171 -13.97 -3.21 9.90
N THR A 172 -14.22 -2.01 9.39
CA THR A 172 -13.54 -1.53 8.17
C THR A 172 -12.04 -1.36 8.37
N LEU A 173 -11.60 -0.94 9.57
CA LEU A 173 -10.18 -0.78 9.92
C LEU A 173 -9.49 -2.10 10.29
N ALA A 174 -10.23 -3.04 10.89
CA ALA A 174 -9.75 -4.39 11.20
C ALA A 174 -9.65 -5.27 9.95
N TYR A 175 -10.38 -4.91 8.89
CA TYR A 175 -10.41 -5.66 7.64
C TYR A 175 -9.00 -5.92 7.08
N SER A 176 -8.65 -7.20 6.99
CA SER A 176 -7.32 -7.68 6.61
C SER A 176 -7.38 -8.61 5.40
N ASP A 177 -6.21 -8.88 4.80
CA ASP A 177 -6.10 -9.77 3.63
C ASP A 177 -6.60 -11.19 3.94
N ASN A 178 -6.47 -11.65 5.19
CA ASN A 178 -6.99 -12.94 5.64
C ASN A 178 -8.52 -13.00 5.61
N GLU A 179 -9.19 -11.92 6.03
CA GLU A 179 -10.66 -11.84 6.00
C GLU A 179 -11.16 -11.77 4.57
N PHE A 180 -10.47 -11.04 3.71
CA PHE A 180 -10.75 -11.05 2.28
C PHE A 180 -10.65 -12.49 1.71
N GLN A 181 -9.58 -13.22 2.03
CA GLN A 181 -9.40 -14.58 1.53
C GLN A 181 -10.51 -15.51 2.03
N GLN A 182 -10.92 -15.40 3.28
CA GLN A 182 -12.04 -16.19 3.82
C GLN A 182 -13.37 -15.87 3.13
N LEU A 183 -13.62 -14.60 2.80
CA LEU A 183 -14.83 -14.20 2.08
C LEU A 183 -14.90 -14.83 0.68
N VAL A 184 -13.78 -14.80 -0.07
CA VAL A 184 -13.71 -15.39 -1.41
C VAL A 184 -13.86 -16.91 -1.36
N LEU A 185 -13.22 -17.58 -0.39
CA LEU A 185 -13.30 -19.04 -0.26
C LEU A 185 -14.69 -19.53 0.14
N LYS A 186 -15.42 -18.78 0.98
CA LYS A 186 -16.80 -19.14 1.38
C LYS A 186 -17.78 -19.07 0.20
N GLU A 187 -17.66 -18.04 -0.63
CA GLU A 187 -18.51 -17.89 -1.82
C GLU A 187 -18.33 -19.04 -2.81
N HIS A 188 -17.10 -19.57 -2.96
CA HIS A 188 -16.85 -20.70 -3.85
C HIS A 188 -17.47 -22.00 -3.34
N ARG A 189 -17.47 -22.23 -2.01
CA ARG A 189 -18.04 -23.44 -1.40
C ARG A 189 -19.58 -23.46 -1.47
N GLU A 190 -20.23 -22.31 -1.45
CA GLU A 190 -21.71 -22.21 -1.53
C GLU A 190 -22.26 -22.36 -2.95
N ARG A 191 -21.41 -22.33 -3.98
CA ARG A 191 -21.79 -22.48 -5.40
C ARG A 191 -21.60 -23.90 -5.95
N GLU A 192 -20.96 -24.78 -5.18
CA GLU A 192 -20.80 -26.22 -5.46
C GLU A 192 -21.92 -27.02 -4.78
#